data_AF-A0A3N5EDR4-F1
#
_entry.id   AF-A0A3N5EDR4-F1
#
_cell.length_a   1.000
_cell.length_b   1.000
_cell.length_c   1.000
_cell.angle_alpha   90.00
_cell.angle_beta   90.00
_cell.angle_gamma   90.00
#
_symmetry.space_group_name_H-M   'P 1'
#
loop_
_entity.id
_entity.type
_entity.pdbx_description
1 polymer ?
#
loop_
_entity_poly.entity_id
_entity_poly.type
_entity_poly.pdbx_seq_one_letter_code
_entity_poly.pdbx_strand_id
1 'polypeptide(L)'
;IVAIILAYLEKTGNRRNFQRVWIGVGAAVALSVLAGIALWVTIGGLPEPAEQIFEAVAMIAAAGVVTWMLFWMRRVAANMRGELEAKVDRSLTEGAAWGLSLLAFTAVIREGIETSLFLMAQASAASSAEAGAVAVLTGALVGLLIAVAIGFGFYRGARVLNLRTFFRWTGVALIFIAAGLLSHAVHELVEIGVITFGTDTAFDISGILPHEGEGFLALIGSLLRALFGYTSTPEWITFLTWLAYIVIVLPLYLRPVKPAEATARPAEQTAARA
;
A
#
# COMPACT_ATOMS: atom_id res chain seq x y z
N ILE A 1 7.01 2.24 8.56
CA ILE A 1 6.74 3.28 9.59
C ILE A 1 7.57 3.09 10.86
N VAL A 2 7.50 1.92 11.52
CA VAL A 2 8.20 1.66 12.79
C VAL A 2 9.70 1.97 12.73
N ALA A 3 10.40 1.54 11.68
CA ALA A 3 11.81 1.83 11.47
C ALA A 3 12.16 3.33 11.48
N ILE A 4 11.28 4.19 10.94
CA ILE A 4 11.48 5.64 10.90
C ILE A 4 11.34 6.23 12.31
N ILE A 5 10.34 5.78 13.07
CA ILE A 5 10.13 6.20 14.47
C ILE A 5 11.32 5.77 15.34
N LEU A 6 11.78 4.52 15.19
CA LEU A 6 12.93 4.00 15.93
C LEU A 6 14.23 4.75 15.57
N ALA A 7 14.46 5.03 14.28
CA ALA A 7 15.63 5.80 13.83
C ALA A 7 15.60 7.24 14.37
N TYR A 8 14.42 7.87 14.44
CA TYR A 8 14.26 9.19 15.05
C TYR A 8 14.54 9.18 16.56
N LEU A 9 14.04 8.17 17.28
CA LEU A 9 14.30 8.02 18.72
C LEU A 9 15.77 7.74 19.02
N GLU A 10 16.44 6.97 18.17
CA GLU A 10 17.88 6.77 18.26
C GLU A 10 18.65 8.07 18.02
N LYS A 11 18.28 8.83 16.98
CA LYS A 11 18.92 10.12 16.66
C LYS A 11 18.74 11.16 17.78
N THR A 12 17.63 11.12 18.51
CA THR A 12 17.33 12.04 19.62
C THR A 12 17.80 11.52 20.99
N GLY A 13 18.52 10.38 21.06
CA GLY A 13 19.03 9.81 22.31
C GLY A 13 17.97 9.16 23.21
N ASN A 14 16.72 9.05 22.75
CA ASN A 14 15.57 8.59 23.53
C ASN A 14 15.31 7.08 23.40
N ARG A 15 16.37 6.27 23.38
CA ARG A 15 16.27 4.80 23.23
C ARG A 15 15.41 4.12 24.30
N ARG A 16 15.30 4.71 25.50
CA ARG A 16 14.44 4.22 26.59
C ARG A 16 12.96 4.09 26.19
N ASN A 17 12.51 4.85 25.19
CA ASN A 17 11.13 4.82 24.72
C ASN A 17 10.84 3.72 23.67
N PHE A 18 11.85 2.94 23.26
CA PHE A 18 11.65 1.84 22.29
C PHE A 18 10.62 0.83 22.77
N GLN A 19 10.66 0.47 24.06
CA GLN A 19 9.69 -0.48 24.65
C GLN A 19 8.24 0.03 24.51
N ARG A 20 8.01 1.34 24.65
CA ARG A 20 6.67 1.94 24.53
C ARG A 20 6.17 1.90 23.09
N VAL A 21 7.05 2.12 22.11
CA VAL A 21 6.72 1.97 20.69
C VAL A 21 6.33 0.52 20.39
N TRP A 22 7.08 -0.46 20.89
CA TRP A 22 6.77 -1.88 20.69
C TRP A 22 5.45 -2.32 21.31
N ILE A 23 5.05 -1.76 22.45
CA ILE A 23 3.71 -2.01 23.03
C ILE A 23 2.62 -1.52 22.06
N GLY A 24 2.75 -0.30 21.54
CA GLY A 24 1.81 0.25 20.55
C GLY A 24 1.77 -0.56 19.26
N VAL A 25 2.93 -0.98 18.75
CA VAL A 25 3.03 -1.84 17.56
C VAL A 25 2.37 -3.20 17.81
N GLY A 26 2.66 -3.85 18.94
CA GLY A 26 2.10 -5.15 19.29
C GLY A 26 0.57 -5.11 19.40
N ALA A 27 0.03 -4.08 20.06
CA ALA A 27 -1.42 -3.88 20.15
C ALA A 27 -2.07 -3.64 18.78
N ALA A 28 -1.44 -2.82 17.93
CA ALA A 28 -1.94 -2.55 16.58
C ALA A 28 -1.90 -3.80 15.67
N VAL A 29 -0.83 -4.60 15.75
CA VAL A 29 -0.71 -5.87 15.02
C VAL A 29 -1.78 -6.85 15.48
N ALA A 30 -1.97 -7.03 16.79
CA ALA A 30 -3.01 -7.91 17.33
C ALA A 30 -4.40 -7.49 16.83
N LEU A 31 -4.72 -6.20 16.87
CA LEU A 31 -6.00 -5.68 16.39
C LEU A 31 -6.18 -5.81 14.87
N SER A 32 -5.10 -5.66 14.10
CA SER A 32 -5.13 -5.84 12.63
C SER A 32 -5.37 -7.31 12.24
N VAL A 33 -4.78 -8.25 12.99
CA VAL A 33 -5.02 -9.69 12.83
C VAL A 33 -6.46 -10.03 13.21
N LEU A 34 -6.96 -9.51 14.33
CA LEU A 34 -8.36 -9.70 14.73
C LEU A 34 -9.33 -9.15 13.68
N ALA A 35 -9.05 -7.97 13.11
CA ALA A 35 -9.84 -7.41 12.03
C ALA A 35 -9.80 -8.30 10.77
N GLY A 36 -8.63 -8.81 10.39
CA GLY A 36 -8.49 -9.75 9.27
C GLY A 36 -9.27 -11.06 9.49
N ILE A 37 -9.19 -11.65 10.68
CA ILE A 37 -9.97 -12.85 11.05
C ILE A 37 -11.46 -12.54 11.02
N ALA A 38 -11.90 -11.41 11.57
CA ALA A 38 -13.30 -11.01 11.55
C ALA A 38 -13.83 -10.84 10.13
N LEU A 39 -13.06 -10.23 9.23
CA LEU A 39 -13.41 -10.13 7.81
C LEU A 39 -13.53 -11.51 7.16
N TRP A 40 -12.53 -12.38 7.36
CA TRP A 40 -12.53 -13.72 6.77
C TRP A 40 -13.73 -14.57 7.23
N VAL A 41 -14.03 -14.59 8.54
CA VAL A 41 -15.14 -15.37 9.10
C VAL A 41 -16.51 -14.83 8.66
N THR A 42 -16.64 -13.52 8.48
CA THR A 42 -17.94 -12.89 8.14
C THR A 42 -18.24 -12.91 6.65
N ILE A 43 -17.22 -12.80 5.79
CA ILE A 43 -17.38 -12.62 4.35
C ILE A 43 -17.12 -13.92 3.59
N GLY A 44 -16.10 -14.71 3.96
CA GLY A 44 -15.69 -15.91 3.23
C GLY A 44 -16.65 -17.11 3.37
N GLY A 45 -17.85 -16.91 3.91
CA GLY A 45 -18.93 -17.90 3.96
C GLY A 45 -20.21 -17.41 3.31
N LEU A 46 -20.16 -16.30 2.57
CA LEU A 46 -21.31 -15.81 1.82
C LEU A 46 -21.57 -16.71 0.61
N PRO A 47 -22.83 -16.98 0.25
CA PRO A 47 -23.13 -17.69 -0.98
C PRO A 47 -22.82 -16.83 -2.20
N GLU A 48 -22.35 -17.45 -3.29
CA GLU A 48 -22.32 -16.81 -4.60
C GLU A 48 -23.75 -16.39 -5.02
N PRO A 49 -23.94 -15.18 -5.60
CA PRO A 49 -22.93 -14.21 -6.06
C PRO A 49 -22.59 -13.10 -5.03
N ALA A 50 -23.08 -13.19 -3.80
CA ALA A 50 -22.90 -12.12 -2.81
C ALA A 50 -21.42 -11.96 -2.40
N GLU A 51 -20.67 -13.07 -2.36
CA GLU A 51 -19.22 -13.08 -2.15
C GLU A 51 -18.49 -12.30 -3.26
N GLN A 52 -18.65 -12.68 -4.52
CA GLN A 52 -18.03 -12.03 -5.69
C GLN A 52 -18.37 -10.54 -5.81
N ILE A 53 -19.61 -10.15 -5.50
CA ILE A 53 -20.00 -8.72 -5.44
C ILE A 53 -19.22 -7.99 -4.35
N PHE A 54 -19.11 -8.58 -3.16
CA PHE A 54 -18.35 -7.98 -2.07
C PHE A 54 -16.87 -7.85 -2.45
N GLU A 55 -16.30 -8.88 -3.07
CA GLU A 55 -14.91 -8.87 -3.55
C GLU A 55 -14.65 -7.76 -4.56
N ALA A 56 -15.49 -7.65 -5.59
CA ALA A 56 -15.41 -6.59 -6.59
C ALA A 56 -15.48 -5.20 -5.93
N VAL A 57 -16.42 -4.99 -5.01
CA VAL A 57 -16.57 -3.72 -4.28
C VAL A 57 -15.36 -3.43 -3.39
N ALA A 58 -14.86 -4.43 -2.68
CA ALA A 58 -13.69 -4.30 -1.80
C ALA A 58 -12.43 -3.94 -2.60
N MET A 59 -12.22 -4.58 -3.76
CA MET A 59 -11.10 -4.29 -4.65
C MET A 59 -11.20 -2.89 -5.28
N ILE A 60 -12.39 -2.45 -5.70
CA ILE A 60 -12.62 -1.07 -6.18
C ILE A 60 -12.33 -0.06 -5.05
N ALA A 61 -12.84 -0.33 -3.84
CA ALA A 61 -12.60 0.52 -2.68
C ALA A 61 -11.11 0.59 -2.33
N ALA A 62 -10.41 -0.56 -2.33
CA ALA A 62 -8.99 -0.65 -2.08
C ALA A 62 -8.18 0.13 -3.13
N ALA A 63 -8.47 -0.04 -4.42
CA ALA A 63 -7.85 0.74 -5.48
C ALA A 63 -8.09 2.26 -5.28
N GLY A 64 -9.30 2.67 -4.90
CA GLY A 64 -9.63 4.06 -4.57
C GLY A 64 -8.84 4.63 -3.38
N VAL A 65 -8.77 3.89 -2.27
CA VAL A 65 -8.02 4.27 -1.06
C VAL A 65 -6.53 4.37 -1.36
N VAL A 66 -5.95 3.39 -2.05
CA VAL A 66 -4.53 3.40 -2.45
C VAL A 66 -4.24 4.59 -3.35
N THR A 67 -5.09 4.84 -4.35
CA THR A 67 -4.95 6.00 -5.26
C THR A 67 -4.98 7.30 -4.47
N TRP A 68 -5.96 7.47 -3.59
CA TRP A 68 -6.06 8.66 -2.76
C TRP A 68 -4.81 8.83 -1.89
N MET A 69 -4.41 7.79 -1.15
CA MET A 69 -3.27 7.87 -0.26
C MET A 69 -1.96 8.18 -1.01
N LEU A 70 -1.82 7.67 -2.22
CA LEU A 70 -0.70 7.95 -3.11
C LEU A 70 -0.61 9.44 -3.49
N PHE A 71 -1.73 10.06 -3.87
CA PHE A 71 -1.76 11.52 -4.14
C PHE A 71 -1.66 12.36 -2.87
N TRP A 72 -2.23 11.90 -1.75
CA TRP A 72 -2.14 12.55 -0.47
C TRP A 72 -0.70 12.60 0.04
N MET A 73 -0.01 11.46 0.04
CA MET A 73 1.40 11.37 0.42
C MET A 73 2.30 12.19 -0.50
N ARG A 74 2.01 12.21 -1.80
CA ARG A 74 2.76 13.06 -2.74
C ARG A 74 2.64 14.54 -2.38
N ARG A 75 1.46 15.02 -1.98
CA ARG A 75 1.26 16.40 -1.50
C ARG A 75 2.00 16.67 -0.20
N VAL A 76 1.94 15.75 0.76
CA VAL A 76 2.67 15.87 2.03
C VAL A 76 4.18 15.89 1.81
N ALA A 77 4.72 14.99 0.99
CA ALA A 77 6.15 14.90 0.67
C ALA A 77 6.70 16.15 -0.03
N ALA A 78 5.88 16.85 -0.83
CA ALA A 78 6.26 18.13 -1.42
C ALA A 78 6.42 19.24 -0.36
N ASN A 79 5.68 19.18 0.76
CA ASN A 79 5.67 20.18 1.83
C ASN A 79 6.59 19.84 3.01
N MET A 80 7.18 18.62 3.05
CA MET A 80 8.00 18.14 4.17
C MET A 80 9.26 18.95 4.45
N ARG A 81 9.82 19.68 3.48
CA ARG A 81 11.02 20.52 3.71
C ARG A 81 10.75 21.76 4.57
N GLY A 82 9.49 22.23 4.67
CA GLY A 82 9.17 23.46 5.43
C GLY A 82 8.65 23.22 6.85
N GLU A 83 7.90 22.13 7.09
CA GLU A 83 7.22 21.92 8.37
C GLU A 83 7.98 21.07 9.39
N LEU A 84 8.86 20.16 8.93
CA LEU A 84 9.60 19.27 9.84
C LEU A 84 10.72 20.00 10.58
N GLU A 85 11.35 21.01 9.96
CA GLU A 85 12.31 21.87 10.66
C GLU A 85 11.62 22.78 11.70
N ALA A 86 10.37 23.18 11.47
CA ALA A 86 9.63 24.06 12.39
C ALA A 86 8.98 23.35 13.59
N LYS A 87 8.66 22.05 13.48
CA LYS A 87 7.98 21.27 14.54
C LYS A 87 8.93 20.54 15.49
N VAL A 88 10.19 20.32 15.09
CA VAL A 88 11.19 19.63 15.92
C VAL A 88 11.68 20.52 17.08
N ASP A 89 11.64 21.85 16.94
CA ASP A 89 12.14 22.78 17.96
C ASP A 89 11.23 22.99 19.18
N ARG A 90 10.04 22.35 19.26
CA ARG A 90 9.04 22.72 20.28
C ARG A 90 8.56 21.66 21.26
N SER A 91 8.99 20.40 21.22
CA SER A 91 8.32 19.40 22.07
C SER A 91 9.18 18.22 22.49
N LEU A 92 9.91 18.37 23.60
CA LEU A 92 10.38 17.25 24.40
C LEU A 92 10.15 17.52 25.90
N THR A 93 8.97 17.11 26.37
CA THR A 93 8.62 16.90 27.80
C THR A 93 7.96 15.52 27.95
N GLU A 94 7.90 14.97 29.16
CA GLU A 94 7.59 13.56 29.48
C GLU A 94 6.27 12.99 28.88
N GLY A 95 5.30 13.85 28.52
CA GLY A 95 4.09 13.48 27.77
C GLY A 95 4.35 13.02 26.32
N ALA A 96 5.51 13.34 25.75
CA ALA A 96 5.91 12.96 24.40
C ALA A 96 6.06 11.44 24.23
N ALA A 97 6.41 10.71 25.30
CA ALA A 97 6.67 9.28 25.22
C ALA A 97 5.39 8.42 25.09
N TRP A 98 4.27 8.84 25.69
CA TRP A 98 2.96 8.23 25.43
C TRP A 98 2.39 8.68 24.08
N GLY A 99 2.63 9.93 23.70
CA GLY A 99 2.31 10.43 22.36
C GLY A 99 2.99 9.63 21.25
N LEU A 100 4.24 9.19 21.46
CA LEU A 100 4.96 8.33 20.52
C LEU A 100 4.38 6.91 20.41
N SER A 101 3.94 6.33 21.52
CA SER A 101 3.25 5.03 21.52
C SER A 101 1.91 5.13 20.78
N LEU A 102 1.12 6.17 21.06
CA LEU A 102 -0.15 6.41 20.37
C LEU A 102 0.06 6.71 18.88
N LEU A 103 1.08 7.48 18.54
CA LEU A 103 1.46 7.75 17.14
C LEU A 103 1.85 6.45 16.42
N ALA A 104 2.67 5.60 17.05
CA ALA A 104 3.06 4.32 16.48
C ALA A 104 1.84 3.39 16.34
N PHE A 105 0.99 3.30 17.36
CA PHE A 105 -0.24 2.51 17.34
C PHE A 105 -1.18 2.96 16.21
N THR A 106 -1.52 4.25 16.16
CA THR A 106 -2.44 4.83 15.15
C THR A 106 -1.90 4.71 13.73
N ALA A 107 -0.59 4.86 13.55
CA ALA A 107 0.02 4.65 12.25
C ALA A 107 0.01 3.16 11.84
N VAL A 108 0.37 2.25 12.74
CA VAL A 108 0.44 0.81 12.44
C VAL A 108 -0.95 0.23 12.24
N ILE A 109 -1.95 0.62 13.03
CA ILE A 109 -3.32 0.10 12.89
C ILE A 109 -3.94 0.53 11.57
N ARG A 110 -3.70 1.77 11.11
CA ARG A 110 -4.18 2.24 9.81
C ARG A 110 -3.62 1.39 8.68
N GLU A 111 -2.29 1.27 8.62
CA GLU A 111 -1.61 0.47 7.60
C GLU A 111 -1.96 -1.02 7.74
N GLY A 112 -2.19 -1.49 8.96
CA GLY A 112 -2.57 -2.87 9.27
C GLY A 112 -3.97 -3.21 8.79
N ILE A 113 -4.95 -2.31 8.98
CA ILE A 113 -6.31 -2.46 8.42
C ILE A 113 -6.25 -2.47 6.88
N GLU A 114 -5.51 -1.55 6.27
CA GLU A 114 -5.33 -1.53 4.82
C GLU A 114 -4.66 -2.81 4.31
N THR A 115 -3.64 -3.32 5.02
CA THR A 115 -2.96 -4.58 4.69
C THR A 115 -3.91 -5.77 4.84
N SER A 116 -4.71 -5.82 5.90
CA SER A 116 -5.69 -6.89 6.11
C SER A 116 -6.78 -6.89 5.03
N LEU A 117 -7.25 -5.71 4.61
CA LEU A 117 -8.22 -5.57 3.51
C LEU A 117 -7.59 -6.01 2.17
N PHE A 118 -6.35 -5.60 1.91
CA PHE A 118 -5.62 -6.01 0.70
C PHE A 118 -5.38 -7.52 0.68
N LEU A 119 -4.90 -8.10 1.78
CA LEU A 119 -4.69 -9.54 1.89
C LEU A 119 -5.99 -10.32 1.75
N MET A 120 -7.11 -9.84 2.29
CA MET A 120 -8.41 -10.47 2.12
C MET A 120 -8.84 -10.45 0.65
N ALA A 121 -8.83 -9.28 0.01
CA ALA A 121 -9.21 -9.14 -1.40
C ALA A 121 -8.32 -9.97 -2.34
N GLN A 122 -7.04 -10.13 -1.99
CA GLN A 122 -6.09 -10.95 -2.74
C GLN A 122 -6.25 -12.45 -2.47
N ALA A 123 -6.53 -12.82 -1.22
CA ALA A 123 -6.77 -14.21 -0.84
C ALA A 123 -8.06 -14.73 -1.47
N SER A 124 -9.08 -13.89 -1.58
CA SER A 124 -10.36 -14.23 -2.19
C SER A 124 -10.23 -14.39 -3.72
N ALA A 125 -9.53 -13.46 -4.38
CA ALA A 125 -9.16 -13.59 -5.80
C ALA A 125 -8.22 -14.78 -6.09
N ALA A 126 -7.56 -15.33 -5.07
CA ALA A 126 -6.69 -16.49 -5.17
C ALA A 126 -7.39 -17.81 -4.79
N SER A 127 -8.47 -17.78 -4.00
CA SER A 127 -9.23 -18.99 -3.61
C SER A 127 -10.06 -19.57 -4.75
N SER A 128 -10.26 -18.83 -5.84
CA SER A 128 -10.74 -19.38 -7.12
C SER A 128 -9.72 -20.30 -7.80
N ALA A 129 -8.45 -20.28 -7.39
CA ALA A 129 -7.44 -21.26 -7.78
C ALA A 129 -7.25 -22.30 -6.66
N GLU A 130 -6.93 -23.55 -7.02
CA GLU A 130 -6.72 -24.73 -6.13
C GLU A 130 -5.58 -24.58 -5.08
N ALA A 131 -5.15 -23.36 -4.74
CA ALA A 131 -4.16 -23.09 -3.71
C ALA A 131 -4.78 -23.25 -2.30
N GLY A 132 -4.50 -24.37 -1.64
CA GLY A 132 -4.98 -24.63 -0.28
C GLY A 132 -4.55 -23.56 0.76
N ALA A 133 -5.35 -23.37 1.80
CA ALA A 133 -5.15 -22.37 2.86
C ALA A 133 -3.73 -22.33 3.49
N VAL A 134 -3.04 -23.47 3.49
CA VAL A 134 -1.65 -23.60 3.97
C VAL A 134 -0.67 -22.81 3.09
N ALA A 135 -0.85 -22.82 1.77
CA ALA A 135 0.01 -22.11 0.81
C ALA A 135 -0.12 -20.60 0.96
N VAL A 136 -1.35 -20.10 1.16
CA VAL A 136 -1.62 -18.67 1.41
C VAL A 136 -0.93 -18.20 2.70
N LEU A 137 -1.06 -18.99 3.79
CA LEU A 137 -0.41 -18.67 5.06
C LEU A 137 1.12 -18.69 4.97
N THR A 138 1.70 -19.67 4.26
CA THR A 138 3.16 -19.72 4.06
C THR A 138 3.64 -18.55 3.20
N GLY A 139 2.93 -18.21 2.13
CA GLY A 139 3.23 -17.04 1.30
C GLY A 139 3.19 -15.73 2.11
N ALA A 140 2.16 -15.54 2.94
CA ALA A 140 2.03 -14.38 3.80
C ALA A 140 3.18 -14.28 4.82
N LEU A 141 3.58 -15.40 5.45
CA LEU A 141 4.71 -15.44 6.39
C LEU A 141 6.04 -15.13 5.70
N VAL A 142 6.29 -15.70 4.53
CA VAL A 142 7.50 -15.42 3.75
C VAL A 142 7.55 -13.94 3.35
N GLY A 143 6.43 -13.39 2.85
CA GLY A 143 6.30 -11.97 2.53
C GLY A 143 6.56 -11.06 3.74
N LEU A 144 6.02 -11.43 4.91
CA LEU A 144 6.26 -10.71 6.16
C LEU A 144 7.75 -10.73 6.56
N LEU A 145 8.42 -11.87 6.45
CA LEU A 145 9.86 -11.98 6.74
C LEU A 145 10.70 -11.10 5.80
N ILE A 146 10.38 -11.08 4.51
CA ILE A 146 11.02 -10.20 3.53
C ILE A 146 10.78 -8.73 3.89
N ALA A 147 9.54 -8.36 4.24
CA ALA A 147 9.21 -7.00 4.64
C ALA A 147 9.98 -6.56 5.91
N VAL A 148 10.14 -7.45 6.89
CA VAL A 148 10.95 -7.21 8.10
C VAL A 148 12.43 -7.03 7.74
N ALA A 149 12.99 -7.86 6.87
CA ALA A 149 14.36 -7.75 6.42
C ALA A 149 14.62 -6.41 5.69
N ILE A 150 13.70 -6.00 4.80
CA ILE A 150 13.73 -4.71 4.13
C ILE A 150 13.64 -3.58 5.16
N GLY A 151 12.70 -3.64 6.09
CA GLY A 151 12.52 -2.64 7.16
C GLY A 151 13.76 -2.47 8.04
N PHE A 152 14.43 -3.58 8.37
CA PHE A 152 15.71 -3.56 9.08
C PHE A 152 16.83 -2.92 8.24
N GLY A 153 16.87 -3.21 6.94
CA GLY A 153 17.74 -2.55 5.97
C GLY A 153 17.53 -1.03 5.95
N PHE A 154 16.27 -0.57 5.92
CA PHE A 154 15.92 0.85 6.02
C PHE A 154 16.39 1.47 7.33
N TYR A 155 16.18 0.80 8.47
CA TYR A 155 16.63 1.29 9.77
C TYR A 155 18.15 1.52 9.81
N ARG A 156 18.96 0.61 9.25
CA ARG A 156 20.41 0.80 9.13
C ARG A 156 20.83 1.80 8.05
N GLY A 157 20.12 1.84 6.93
CA GLY A 157 20.48 2.60 5.72
C GLY A 157 19.84 4.00 5.61
N ALA A 158 19.00 4.42 6.57
CA ALA A 158 18.20 5.65 6.49
C ALA A 158 19.00 6.93 6.22
N ARG A 159 20.31 6.94 6.51
CA ARG A 159 21.18 8.10 6.27
C ARG A 159 21.57 8.32 4.80
N VAL A 160 21.37 7.32 3.93
CA VAL A 160 21.84 7.35 2.52
C VAL A 160 20.67 7.47 1.53
N LEU A 161 19.43 7.32 1.98
CA LEU A 161 18.28 7.20 1.10
C LEU A 161 17.68 8.55 0.71
N ASN A 162 17.67 8.82 -0.59
CA ASN A 162 16.92 9.94 -1.15
C ASN A 162 15.41 9.62 -1.09
N LEU A 163 14.74 10.10 -0.03
CA LEU A 163 13.31 9.88 0.21
C LEU A 163 12.43 10.24 -1.01
N ARG A 164 12.79 11.29 -1.77
CA ARG A 164 12.07 11.68 -2.98
C ARG A 164 12.14 10.58 -4.05
N THR A 165 13.31 9.98 -4.24
CA THR A 165 13.50 8.90 -5.22
C THR A 165 12.81 7.63 -4.75
N PHE A 166 12.91 7.31 -3.46
CA PHE A 166 12.23 6.16 -2.86
C PHE A 166 10.71 6.26 -3.05
N PHE A 167 10.09 7.35 -2.61
CA PHE A 167 8.64 7.52 -2.73
C PHE A 167 8.16 7.53 -4.18
N ARG A 168 8.97 8.07 -5.11
CA ARG A 168 8.64 8.04 -6.54
C ARG A 168 8.53 6.61 -7.05
N TRP A 169 9.51 5.75 -6.76
CA TRP A 169 9.50 4.36 -7.26
C TRP A 169 8.48 3.48 -6.55
N THR A 170 8.34 3.61 -5.23
CA THR A 170 7.31 2.85 -4.50
C THR A 170 5.90 3.30 -4.89
N GLY A 171 5.70 4.59 -5.16
CA GLY A 171 4.44 5.09 -5.71
C GLY A 171 4.14 4.51 -7.08
N VAL A 172 5.13 4.42 -7.98
CA VAL A 172 4.94 3.74 -9.28
C VAL A 172 4.49 2.29 -9.07
N ALA A 173 5.16 1.53 -8.20
CA ALA A 173 4.77 0.15 -7.90
C ALA A 173 3.32 0.04 -7.37
N LEU A 174 2.92 0.95 -6.46
CA LEU A 174 1.55 1.00 -5.92
C LEU A 174 0.49 1.29 -6.99
N ILE A 175 0.82 2.07 -8.03
CA ILE A 175 -0.10 2.32 -9.15
C ILE A 175 -0.36 1.03 -9.92
N PHE A 176 0.66 0.22 -10.18
CA PHE A 176 0.47 -1.07 -10.85
C PHE A 176 -0.33 -2.05 -9.99
N ILE A 177 -0.10 -2.07 -8.68
CA ILE A 177 -0.90 -2.87 -7.74
C ILE A 177 -2.37 -2.44 -7.78
N ALA A 178 -2.65 -1.14 -7.70
CA ALA A 178 -4.01 -0.61 -7.76
C ALA A 178 -4.70 -0.87 -9.11
N ALA A 179 -3.95 -0.82 -10.21
CA ALA A 179 -4.45 -1.23 -11.53
C ALA A 179 -4.86 -2.70 -11.54
N GLY A 180 -4.05 -3.56 -10.93
CA GLY A 180 -4.32 -4.98 -10.79
C GLY A 180 -5.60 -5.27 -10.00
N LEU A 181 -5.76 -4.64 -8.83
CA LEU A 181 -6.99 -4.73 -8.03
C LEU A 181 -8.23 -4.33 -8.84
N LEU A 182 -8.14 -3.22 -9.59
CA LEU A 182 -9.26 -2.75 -10.39
C LEU A 182 -9.57 -3.71 -11.55
N SER A 183 -8.55 -4.29 -12.18
CA SER A 183 -8.70 -5.31 -13.23
C SER A 183 -9.38 -6.57 -12.70
N HIS A 184 -8.98 -7.06 -11.53
CA HIS A 184 -9.62 -8.20 -10.87
C HIS A 184 -11.06 -7.91 -10.46
N ALA A 185 -11.34 -6.72 -9.93
CA ALA A 185 -12.72 -6.33 -9.64
C ALA A 185 -13.62 -6.39 -10.89
N VAL A 186 -13.09 -5.97 -12.05
CA VAL A 186 -13.83 -6.06 -13.31
C VAL A 186 -14.00 -7.51 -13.74
N HIS A 187 -13.02 -8.38 -13.52
CA HIS A 187 -13.11 -9.82 -13.79
C HIS A 187 -14.25 -10.47 -12.97
N GLU A 188 -14.31 -10.22 -11.66
CA GLU A 188 -15.41 -10.70 -10.80
C GLU A 188 -16.79 -10.25 -11.32
N LEU A 189 -16.89 -8.99 -11.77
CA LEU A 189 -18.13 -8.46 -12.35
C LEU A 189 -18.49 -9.09 -13.71
N VAL A 190 -17.49 -9.56 -14.47
CA VAL A 190 -17.70 -10.34 -15.69
C VAL A 190 -18.22 -11.73 -15.35
N GLU A 191 -17.64 -12.41 -14.36
CA GLU A 191 -18.04 -13.76 -13.96
C GLU A 191 -19.51 -13.84 -13.49
N ILE A 192 -19.98 -12.85 -12.72
CA ILE A 192 -21.38 -12.78 -12.31
C ILE A 192 -22.33 -12.25 -13.39
N GLY A 193 -21.82 -11.94 -14.59
CA GLY A 193 -22.62 -11.43 -15.70
C GLY A 193 -23.14 -10.00 -15.52
N VAL A 194 -22.56 -9.21 -14.60
CA VAL A 194 -22.86 -7.77 -14.47
C VAL A 194 -22.25 -6.99 -15.64
N ILE A 195 -21.04 -7.37 -16.05
CA ILE A 195 -20.36 -6.85 -17.25
C ILE A 195 -20.42 -7.92 -18.34
N THR A 196 -21.11 -7.62 -19.44
CA THR A 196 -21.36 -8.56 -20.54
C THR A 196 -20.66 -8.19 -21.85
N PHE A 197 -19.79 -7.18 -21.84
CA PHE A 197 -19.07 -6.70 -23.02
C PHE A 197 -17.57 -6.85 -22.85
N GLY A 198 -16.85 -7.10 -23.95
CA GLY A 198 -15.39 -7.26 -23.92
C GLY A 198 -14.93 -8.43 -23.07
N THR A 199 -15.77 -9.46 -22.91
CA THR A 199 -15.52 -10.68 -22.13
C THR A 199 -14.70 -11.71 -22.92
N ASP A 200 -14.53 -11.52 -24.22
CA ASP A 200 -13.68 -12.36 -25.05
C ASP A 200 -12.20 -12.19 -24.64
N THR A 201 -11.45 -13.28 -24.74
CA THR A 201 -10.00 -13.30 -24.48
C THR A 201 -9.28 -12.33 -25.42
N ALA A 202 -8.54 -11.39 -24.86
CA ALA A 202 -7.78 -10.40 -25.62
C ALA A 202 -6.55 -11.01 -26.30
N PHE A 203 -5.81 -11.83 -25.56
CA PHE A 203 -4.65 -12.57 -26.04
C PHE A 203 -4.39 -13.76 -25.12
N ASP A 204 -3.68 -14.76 -25.64
CA ASP A 204 -3.23 -15.92 -24.88
C ASP A 204 -1.70 -16.02 -24.92
N ILE A 205 -1.08 -15.82 -23.77
CA ILE A 205 0.37 -15.95 -23.55
C ILE A 205 0.70 -17.04 -22.53
N SER A 206 -0.25 -17.94 -22.25
CA SER A 206 -0.09 -19.06 -21.31
C SER A 206 1.08 -19.97 -21.69
N GLY A 207 1.36 -20.12 -22.99
CA GLY A 207 2.51 -20.90 -23.48
C GLY A 207 3.89 -20.30 -23.19
N ILE A 208 3.97 -19.01 -22.83
CA ILE A 208 5.24 -18.31 -22.54
C ILE A 208 5.37 -18.00 -21.05
N LEU A 209 4.29 -17.49 -20.45
CA LEU A 209 4.26 -17.09 -19.04
C LEU A 209 2.91 -17.48 -18.44
N PRO A 210 2.70 -18.77 -18.12
CA PRO A 210 1.49 -19.22 -17.47
C PRO A 210 1.38 -18.59 -16.07
N HIS A 211 0.15 -18.36 -15.59
CA HIS A 211 -0.12 -17.92 -14.22
C HIS A 211 -0.70 -19.02 -13.33
N GLU A 212 -0.98 -20.19 -13.93
CA GLU A 212 -1.47 -21.40 -13.28
C GLU A 212 -0.57 -22.58 -13.63
N GLY A 213 -0.61 -23.63 -12.81
CA GLY A 213 0.17 -24.84 -13.00
C GLY A 213 1.52 -24.87 -12.29
N GLU A 214 2.33 -25.88 -12.62
CA GLU A 214 3.61 -26.14 -11.96
C GLU A 214 4.81 -25.63 -12.78
N GLY A 215 5.80 -25.05 -12.11
CA GLY A 215 7.06 -24.63 -12.72
C GLY A 215 7.49 -23.21 -12.36
N PHE A 216 8.73 -22.86 -12.71
CA PHE A 216 9.32 -21.56 -12.36
C PHE A 216 8.60 -20.39 -13.06
N LEU A 217 8.20 -20.56 -14.33
CA LEU A 217 7.45 -19.54 -15.06
C LEU A 217 6.03 -19.35 -14.50
N ALA A 218 5.36 -20.45 -14.11
CA ALA A 218 4.05 -20.41 -13.45
C ALA A 218 4.12 -19.72 -12.07
N LEU A 219 5.21 -19.93 -11.32
CA LEU A 219 5.46 -19.20 -10.08
C LEU A 219 5.64 -17.69 -10.33
N ILE A 220 6.36 -17.31 -11.39
CA ILE A 220 6.49 -15.89 -11.76
C ILE A 220 5.13 -15.33 -12.18
N GLY A 221 4.37 -16.04 -13.01
CA GLY A 221 3.06 -15.59 -13.47
C GLY A 221 2.06 -15.42 -12.33
N SER A 222 1.97 -16.38 -11.40
CA SER A 222 1.12 -16.27 -10.22
C SER A 222 1.55 -15.14 -9.28
N LEU A 223 2.86 -14.89 -9.13
CA LEU A 223 3.36 -13.73 -8.38
C LEU A 223 2.98 -12.40 -9.07
N LEU A 224 3.06 -12.34 -10.40
CA LEU A 224 2.64 -11.16 -11.16
C LEU A 224 1.12 -10.96 -11.09
N ARG A 225 0.33 -12.04 -11.07
CA ARG A 225 -1.13 -11.99 -10.84
C ARG A 225 -1.42 -11.37 -9.50
N ALA A 226 -0.79 -11.90 -8.45
CA ALA A 226 -0.95 -11.38 -7.10
C ALA A 226 -0.45 -9.92 -6.98
N LEU A 227 0.69 -9.53 -7.55
CA LEU A 227 1.22 -8.18 -7.35
C LEU A 227 0.57 -7.13 -8.27
N PHE A 228 0.28 -7.47 -9.51
CA PHE A 228 -0.04 -6.48 -10.55
C PHE A 228 -1.34 -6.78 -11.29
N GLY A 229 -2.08 -7.82 -10.89
CA GLY A 229 -3.29 -8.28 -11.58
C GLY A 229 -3.01 -8.85 -12.98
N TYR A 230 -1.83 -9.42 -13.18
CA TYR A 230 -1.48 -10.11 -14.42
C TYR A 230 -2.35 -11.37 -14.60
N THR A 231 -2.81 -11.60 -15.83
CA THR A 231 -3.34 -12.90 -16.26
C THR A 231 -2.78 -13.22 -17.64
N SER A 232 -2.56 -14.50 -17.92
CA SER A 232 -2.03 -14.94 -19.23
C SER A 232 -3.11 -14.97 -20.32
N THR A 233 -4.38 -14.88 -19.93
CA THR A 233 -5.55 -14.91 -20.81
C THR A 233 -6.58 -13.86 -20.39
N PRO A 234 -6.23 -12.56 -20.38
CA PRO A 234 -7.15 -11.52 -19.95
C PRO A 234 -8.32 -11.36 -20.93
N GLU A 235 -9.48 -11.01 -20.41
CA GLU A 235 -10.55 -10.43 -21.21
C GLU A 235 -10.15 -9.03 -21.72
N TRP A 236 -10.74 -8.59 -22.83
CA TRP A 236 -10.53 -7.24 -23.31
C TRP A 236 -10.86 -6.18 -22.27
N ILE A 237 -11.96 -6.34 -21.53
CA ILE A 237 -12.42 -5.33 -20.58
C ILE A 237 -11.52 -5.22 -19.35
N THR A 238 -10.98 -6.34 -18.85
CA THR A 238 -10.06 -6.35 -17.71
C THR A 238 -8.71 -5.74 -18.11
N PHE A 239 -8.16 -6.16 -19.27
CA PHE A 239 -6.93 -5.58 -19.82
C PHE A 239 -7.04 -4.08 -20.09
N LEU A 240 -8.13 -3.62 -20.71
CA LEU A 240 -8.35 -2.20 -20.98
C LEU A 240 -8.52 -1.40 -19.69
N THR A 241 -9.18 -1.97 -18.67
CA THR A 241 -9.31 -1.32 -17.35
C THR A 241 -7.94 -1.12 -16.70
N TRP A 242 -7.12 -2.17 -16.67
CA TRP A 242 -5.76 -2.11 -16.16
C TRP A 242 -4.92 -1.05 -16.89
N LEU A 243 -4.95 -1.07 -18.23
CA LEU A 243 -4.20 -0.15 -19.07
C LEU A 243 -4.69 1.30 -18.90
N ALA A 244 -6.00 1.53 -18.91
CA ALA A 244 -6.59 2.85 -18.74
C ALA A 244 -6.21 3.46 -17.38
N TYR A 245 -6.28 2.67 -16.31
CA TYR A 245 -5.88 3.12 -14.97
C TYR A 245 -4.42 3.58 -14.96
N ILE A 246 -3.49 2.79 -15.50
CA ILE A 246 -2.07 3.15 -15.55
C ILE A 246 -1.84 4.40 -16.41
N VAL A 247 -2.41 4.43 -17.62
CA VAL A 247 -2.24 5.55 -18.57
C VAL A 247 -2.77 6.87 -17.98
N ILE A 248 -3.78 6.83 -17.12
CA ILE A 248 -4.33 8.02 -16.47
C ILE A 248 -3.53 8.38 -15.20
N VAL A 249 -3.35 7.43 -14.29
CA VAL A 249 -2.85 7.70 -12.94
C VAL A 249 -1.33 7.90 -12.94
N LEU A 250 -0.58 7.14 -13.73
CA LEU A 250 0.89 7.21 -13.74
C LEU A 250 1.40 8.59 -14.21
N PRO A 251 0.93 9.18 -15.34
CA PRO A 251 1.34 10.53 -15.71
C PRO A 251 0.92 11.57 -14.69
N LEU A 252 -0.30 11.46 -14.13
CA LEU A 252 -0.77 12.39 -13.10
C LEU A 252 0.12 12.36 -11.86
N TYR A 253 0.57 11.18 -11.45
CA TYR A 253 1.48 10.97 -10.32
C TYR A 253 2.88 11.53 -10.61
N LEU A 254 3.41 11.30 -11.81
CA LEU A 254 4.77 11.72 -12.19
C LEU A 254 4.91 13.21 -12.51
N ARG A 255 3.79 13.96 -12.63
CA ARG A 255 3.83 15.42 -12.87
C ARG A 255 4.68 16.15 -11.79
N PRO A 256 5.45 17.19 -12.14
CA PRO A 256 6.13 18.01 -11.14
C PRO A 256 5.10 18.74 -10.26
N VAL A 257 5.24 18.67 -8.94
CA VAL A 257 4.48 19.52 -8.01
C VAL A 257 5.25 20.84 -7.88
N LYS A 258 4.65 21.95 -8.30
CA LYS A 258 5.26 23.28 -8.08
C LYS A 258 5.39 23.52 -6.56
N PRO A 259 6.58 23.90 -6.06
CA PRO A 259 6.69 24.38 -4.68
C PRO A 259 5.70 25.53 -4.49
N ALA A 260 4.94 25.54 -3.39
CA ALA A 260 4.20 26.73 -3.02
C ALA A 260 5.22 27.88 -2.91
N GLU A 261 5.04 28.93 -3.70
CA GLU A 261 5.81 30.16 -3.56
C GLU A 261 5.72 30.55 -2.09
N ALA A 262 6.85 30.49 -1.39
CA ALA A 262 6.95 31.05 -0.06
C ALA A 262 6.54 32.51 -0.25
N THR A 263 5.36 32.87 0.28
CA THR A 263 4.88 34.25 0.30
C THR A 263 6.04 35.07 0.84
N ALA A 264 6.66 35.85 -0.05
CA ALA A 264 7.76 36.71 0.29
C ALA A 264 7.29 37.53 1.50
N ARG A 265 7.92 37.31 2.66
CA ARG A 265 7.72 38.21 3.81
C ARG A 265 7.93 39.62 3.28
N PRO A 266 7.01 40.58 3.53
CA PRO A 266 7.27 41.97 3.23
C PRO A 266 8.62 42.32 3.87
N ALA A 267 9.56 42.77 3.04
CA ALA A 267 10.85 43.21 3.51
C ALA A 267 10.63 44.20 4.66
N GLU A 268 11.16 43.85 5.82
CA GLU A 268 11.20 44.68 6.99
C GLU A 268 11.85 46.01 6.57
N GLN A 269 11.02 47.04 6.45
CA GLN A 269 11.44 48.42 6.22
C GLN A 269 12.19 48.90 7.48
N THR A 270 13.43 48.47 7.63
CA THR A 270 14.38 49.06 8.56
C THR A 270 15.62 49.49 7.79
N ALA A 271 15.51 50.58 7.04
CA ALA A 271 16.63 51.45 6.67
C ALA A 271 16.13 52.75 6.00
N ALA A 272 15.53 53.63 6.78
CA ALA A 272 15.62 55.07 6.55
C ALA A 272 15.53 55.79 7.90
N ARG A 273 16.64 55.72 8.66
CA ARG A 273 16.98 56.79 9.58
C ARG A 273 17.44 57.98 8.73
N ALA A 274 16.75 59.11 8.85
CA ALA A 274 17.31 60.45 8.76
C ALA A 274 16.49 61.33 9.71
#